data_AF-A2Y0A8-F1
#
_entry.id   AF-A2Y0A8-F1
#
_cell.length_a   1.000
_cell.length_b   1.000
_cell.length_c   1.000
_cell.angle_alpha   90.00
_cell.angle_beta   90.00
_cell.angle_gamma   90.00
#
_symmetry.space_group_name_H-M   'P 1'
#
loop_
_entity.id
_entity.type
_entity.pdbx_description
1 polymer ?
#
loop_
_entity_poly.entity_id
_entity_poly.type
_entity_poly.pdbx_seq_one_letter_code
_entity_poly.pdbx_strand_id
1 'polypeptide(L)'
;MGSYSSTEEETLDDFGESGVDDLVVSLYQMDLDRTLFLLRSYLRLRLQKIEKYMMHISKSEDLLSRLSQQEQRFAKSCTEMMEKHLEQSVLSKLPYGYDSVTRQSLSSTEDDMGIPFDLIIIPEPQLDTFVFCKTKSDVGAFQLDDIGEEVVDLVADDLYVLRYKSIKGLVESGQIDLI
;
A
#
# COMPACT_ATOMS: atom_id res chain seq x y z
N MET A 1 -33.39 13.92 27.97
CA MET A 1 -32.75 14.75 26.93
C MET A 1 -31.34 15.05 27.42
N GLY A 2 -30.36 14.27 26.96
CA GLY A 2 -28.95 14.50 27.29
C GLY A 2 -28.40 15.54 26.33
N SER A 3 -27.97 16.67 26.86
CA SER A 3 -27.30 17.74 26.13
C SER A 3 -25.91 17.24 25.74
N TYR A 4 -25.66 17.06 24.45
CA TYR A 4 -24.29 16.94 23.95
C TYR A 4 -23.63 18.31 24.08
N SER A 5 -22.65 18.42 24.98
CA SER A 5 -21.73 19.54 25.01
C SER A 5 -20.83 19.40 23.78
N SER A 6 -21.03 20.25 22.76
CA SER A 6 -20.05 20.41 21.69
C SER A 6 -18.77 20.97 22.32
N THR A 7 -17.77 20.12 22.48
CA THR A 7 -16.39 20.59 22.68
C THR A 7 -15.96 21.27 21.39
N GLU A 8 -15.86 22.60 21.40
CA GLU A 8 -15.20 23.36 20.34
C GLU A 8 -13.76 22.85 20.25
N GLU A 9 -13.33 22.43 19.06
CA GLU A 9 -11.93 22.08 18.80
C GLU A 9 -11.14 23.39 18.76
N GLU A 10 -10.49 23.75 19.87
CA GLU A 10 -9.59 24.89 19.95
C GLU A 10 -8.40 24.69 19.00
N THR A 11 -8.14 25.67 18.14
CA THR A 11 -7.02 25.66 17.20
C THR A 11 -5.79 26.30 17.83
N LEU A 12 -4.57 25.98 17.36
CA LEU A 12 -3.35 26.56 17.93
C LEU A 12 -3.30 28.09 17.84
N ASP A 13 -4.01 28.68 16.87
CA ASP A 13 -4.15 30.13 16.73
C ASP A 13 -4.94 30.75 17.90
N ASP A 14 -5.87 30.00 18.52
CA ASP A 14 -6.66 30.45 19.68
C ASP A 14 -5.82 30.50 20.98
N PHE A 15 -4.70 29.75 21.03
CA PHE A 15 -3.78 29.74 22.17
C PHE A 15 -2.88 30.99 22.22
N GLY A 16 -2.63 31.63 21.08
CA GLY A 16 -1.87 32.88 21.02
C GLY A 16 -2.58 34.07 21.69
N GLU A 17 -3.91 34.05 21.72
CA GLU A 17 -4.73 35.13 22.33
C GLU A 17 -5.04 34.90 23.81
N SER A 18 -4.92 33.66 24.32
CA SER A 18 -5.31 33.28 25.69
C SER A 18 -4.22 33.48 26.76
N GLY A 19 -3.08 34.06 26.39
CA GLY A 19 -1.98 34.36 27.33
C GLY A 19 -1.19 33.12 27.78
N VAL A 20 -1.28 32.04 27.01
CA VAL A 20 -0.52 30.80 27.20
C VAL A 20 0.95 31.06 26.86
N ASP A 21 1.87 30.43 27.60
CA ASP A 21 3.32 30.61 27.40
C ASP A 21 3.71 30.28 25.95
N ASP A 22 4.45 31.20 25.32
CA ASP A 22 4.92 31.10 23.93
C ASP A 22 5.73 29.80 23.70
N LEU A 23 6.44 29.34 24.74
CA LEU A 23 7.15 28.06 24.71
C LEU A 23 6.20 26.85 24.58
N VAL A 24 5.03 26.91 25.21
CA VAL A 24 4.02 25.85 25.17
C VAL A 24 3.35 25.82 23.81
N VAL A 25 3.02 26.99 23.24
CA VAL A 25 2.49 27.10 21.87
C VAL A 25 3.49 26.55 20.86
N SER A 26 4.77 26.91 21.00
CA SER A 26 5.84 26.39 20.14
C SER A 26 5.98 24.87 20.24
N LEU A 27 5.87 24.29 21.44
CA LEU A 27 5.90 22.85 21.64
C LEU A 27 4.76 22.13 20.91
N TYR A 28 3.53 22.63 21.04
CA TYR A 28 2.39 22.07 20.32
C TYR A 28 2.52 22.19 18.81
N GLN A 29 3.04 23.31 18.32
CA GLN A 29 3.28 23.49 16.89
C GLN A 29 4.30 22.46 16.36
N MET A 30 5.39 22.22 17.09
CA MET A 30 6.40 21.21 16.70
C MET A 30 5.81 19.79 16.66
N ASP A 31 4.95 19.43 17.62
CA ASP A 31 4.31 18.11 17.65
C ASP A 31 3.27 17.94 16.53
N LEU A 32 2.51 19.00 16.21
CA LEU A 32 1.63 19.01 15.04
C LEU A 32 2.43 18.83 13.76
N ASP A 33 3.52 19.57 13.59
CA ASP A 33 4.36 19.49 12.40
C ASP A 33 4.94 18.08 12.22
N ARG A 34 5.38 17.45 13.31
CA ARG A 34 5.86 16.06 13.31
C ARG A 34 4.76 15.08 12.92
N THR A 35 3.57 15.22 13.48
CA THR A 35 2.43 14.33 13.22
C THR A 35 1.95 14.48 11.77
N LEU A 36 1.84 15.72 11.29
CA LEU A 36 1.46 16.03 9.92
C LEU A 36 2.52 15.53 8.92
N PHE A 37 3.81 15.63 9.26
CA PHE A 37 4.87 15.08 8.42
C PHE A 37 4.72 13.56 8.26
N LEU A 38 4.53 12.83 9.36
CA LEU A 38 4.35 11.37 9.33
C LEU A 38 3.11 10.98 8.51
N LEU A 39 1.98 11.64 8.74
CA LEU A 39 0.74 11.38 8.01
C LEU A 39 0.88 11.66 6.51
N ARG A 40 1.46 12.80 6.13
CA ARG A 40 1.70 13.17 4.73
C ARG A 40 2.67 12.20 4.06
N SER A 41 3.72 11.77 4.75
CA SER A 41 4.69 10.79 4.25
C SER A 41 4.01 9.44 3.97
N TYR A 42 3.22 8.95 4.94
CA TYR A 42 2.44 7.72 4.80
C TYR A 42 1.48 7.76 3.61
N LEU A 43 0.67 8.82 3.50
CA LEU A 43 -0.28 8.98 2.41
C LEU A 43 0.41 9.10 1.04
N ARG A 44 1.51 9.84 0.96
CA ARG A 44 2.27 9.99 -0.29
C ARG A 44 2.83 8.64 -0.76
N LEU A 45 3.42 7.85 0.14
CA LEU A 45 3.95 6.53 -0.17
C LEU A 45 2.84 5.56 -0.61
N ARG A 46 1.66 5.63 0.01
CA ARG A 46 0.50 4.84 -0.40
C ARG A 46 0.05 5.19 -1.81
N LEU A 47 -0.11 6.48 -2.12
CA LEU A 47 -0.50 6.93 -3.46
C LEU A 47 0.51 6.49 -4.52
N GLN A 48 1.82 6.57 -4.23
CA GLN A 48 2.86 6.07 -5.15
C GLN A 48 2.74 4.56 -5.40
N LYS A 49 2.45 3.76 -4.36
CA LYS A 49 2.22 2.31 -4.53
C LYS A 49 0.96 2.03 -5.33
N ILE A 50 -0.12 2.78 -5.09
CA ILE A 50 -1.38 2.66 -5.83
C ILE A 50 -1.16 2.99 -7.30
N GLU A 51 -0.50 4.10 -7.60
CA GLU A 51 -0.18 4.51 -8.98
C GLU A 51 0.65 3.44 -9.70
N LYS A 52 1.68 2.89 -9.03
CA LYS A 52 2.55 1.85 -9.60
C LYS A 52 1.79 0.54 -9.92
N TYR A 53 0.82 0.16 -9.09
CA TYR A 53 0.12 -1.12 -9.18
C TYR A 53 -1.37 -0.95 -9.53
N MET A 54 -1.77 0.17 -10.15
CA MET A 54 -3.18 0.52 -10.36
C MET A 54 -3.95 -0.56 -11.15
N MET A 55 -3.35 -1.12 -12.20
CA MET A 55 -3.96 -2.17 -13.03
C MET A 55 -4.14 -3.48 -12.25
N HIS A 56 -3.15 -3.86 -11.42
CA HIS A 56 -3.23 -5.05 -10.58
C HIS A 56 -4.30 -4.89 -9.49
N ILE A 57 -4.36 -3.72 -8.85
CA ILE A 57 -5.38 -3.41 -7.84
C ILE A 57 -6.78 -3.43 -8.45
N SER A 58 -6.98 -2.83 -9.63
CA SER A 58 -8.28 -2.81 -10.32
C SER A 58 -8.82 -4.19 -10.69
N LYS A 59 -7.96 -5.20 -10.85
CA LYS A 59 -8.38 -6.58 -11.15
C LYS A 59 -8.88 -7.35 -9.93
N SER A 60 -8.53 -6.94 -8.72
CA SER A 60 -8.86 -7.65 -7.48
C SER A 60 -9.79 -6.82 -6.58
N GLU A 61 -11.02 -7.29 -6.41
CA GLU A 61 -12.02 -6.65 -5.55
C GLU A 61 -11.57 -6.64 -4.07
N ASP A 62 -10.89 -7.70 -3.62
CA ASP A 62 -10.30 -7.77 -2.28
C ASP A 62 -9.28 -6.65 -2.06
N LEU A 63 -8.43 -6.36 -3.04
CA LEU A 63 -7.46 -5.27 -2.93
C LEU A 63 -8.14 -3.90 -2.93
N LEU A 64 -9.13 -3.69 -3.79
CA LEU A 64 -9.93 -2.46 -3.80
C LEU A 64 -10.63 -2.20 -2.47
N SER A 65 -11.11 -3.24 -1.80
CA SER A 65 -11.76 -3.13 -0.49
C SER A 65 -10.82 -2.60 0.61
N ARG A 66 -9.49 -2.77 0.46
CA ARG A 66 -8.46 -2.29 1.39
C ARG A 66 -8.10 -0.80 1.20
N LEU A 67 -8.57 -0.17 0.13
CA LEU A 67 -8.33 1.24 -0.17
C LEU A 67 -9.45 2.10 0.43
N SER A 68 -9.10 3.30 0.89
CA SER A 68 -10.08 4.34 1.23
C SER A 68 -10.87 4.80 0.00
N GLN A 69 -12.03 5.43 0.20
CA GLN A 69 -12.87 5.91 -0.91
C GLN A 69 -12.14 6.92 -1.81
N GLN A 70 -11.31 7.79 -1.23
CA GLN A 70 -10.50 8.77 -1.96
C GLN A 70 -9.42 8.07 -2.80
N GLU A 71 -8.77 7.05 -2.24
CA GLU A 71 -7.76 6.25 -2.94
C GLU A 71 -8.36 5.42 -4.08
N GLN A 72 -9.56 4.87 -3.91
CA GLN A 72 -10.26 4.15 -4.99
C GLN A 72 -10.58 5.09 -6.16
N ARG A 73 -11.06 6.31 -5.88
CA ARG A 73 -11.29 7.33 -6.92
C ARG A 73 -10.00 7.72 -7.63
N PHE A 74 -8.92 7.90 -6.87
CA PHE A 74 -7.60 8.20 -7.42
C PHE A 74 -7.11 7.07 -8.34
N ALA A 75 -7.16 5.82 -7.89
CA ALA A 75 -6.76 4.65 -8.68
C ALA A 75 -7.53 4.57 -10.00
N LYS A 76 -8.87 4.71 -9.95
CA LYS A 76 -9.72 4.71 -11.14
C LYS A 76 -9.37 5.84 -12.12
N SER A 77 -9.19 7.06 -11.61
CA SER A 77 -8.80 8.23 -12.41
C SER A 77 -7.42 8.04 -13.08
N CYS A 78 -6.46 7.46 -12.37
CA CYS A 78 -5.13 7.15 -12.91
C CYS A 78 -5.21 6.11 -14.02
N THR A 79 -5.98 5.04 -13.83
CA THR A 79 -6.19 4.00 -14.85
C THR A 79 -6.82 4.60 -16.11
N GLU A 80 -7.93 5.33 -15.98
CA GLU A 80 -8.61 5.96 -17.13
C GLU A 80 -7.71 6.96 -17.88
N MET A 81 -6.91 7.74 -17.14
CA MET A 81 -5.98 8.69 -17.73
C MET A 81 -4.84 7.99 -18.50
N MET A 82 -4.31 6.90 -17.94
CA MET A 82 -3.26 6.11 -18.58
C MET A 82 -3.78 5.41 -19.84
N GLU A 83 -4.96 4.77 -19.77
CA GLU A 83 -5.59 4.12 -20.91
C GLU A 83 -5.80 5.11 -22.05
N LYS A 84 -6.43 6.25 -21.77
CA LYS A 84 -6.63 7.32 -22.76
C LYS A 84 -5.31 7.83 -23.36
N HIS A 85 -4.27 8.00 -22.55
CA HIS A 85 -2.97 8.45 -23.04
C HIS A 85 -2.33 7.44 -24.00
N LEU A 86 -2.38 6.15 -23.66
CA LEU A 86 -1.85 5.07 -24.49
C LEU A 86 -2.65 4.90 -25.79
N GLU A 87 -3.97 4.98 -25.71
CA GLU A 87 -4.88 4.96 -26.86
C GLU A 87 -4.53 6.04 -27.90
N GLN A 88 -4.41 7.29 -27.43
CA GLN A 88 -4.12 8.43 -28.28
C GLN A 88 -2.70 8.42 -28.85
N SER A 89 -1.72 7.95 -28.06
CA SER A 89 -0.31 8.06 -28.42
C SER A 89 0.14 6.92 -29.34
N VAL A 90 -0.23 5.68 -29.00
CA VAL A 90 0.34 4.47 -29.59
C VAL A 90 -0.74 3.50 -30.08
N LEU A 91 -1.72 3.12 -29.24
CA LEU A 91 -2.57 1.96 -29.54
C LEU A 91 -3.44 2.16 -30.79
N SER A 92 -3.94 3.38 -31.02
CA SER A 92 -4.70 3.72 -32.24
C SER A 92 -3.89 3.60 -33.54
N LYS A 93 -2.57 3.51 -33.45
CA LYS A 93 -1.65 3.37 -34.59
C LYS A 93 -1.13 1.93 -34.74
N LEU A 94 -1.47 1.03 -33.82
CA LEU A 94 -1.03 -0.35 -33.86
C LEU A 94 -1.92 -1.20 -34.77
N PRO A 95 -1.37 -2.24 -35.42
CA PRO A 95 -2.13 -3.19 -36.20
C PRO A 95 -3.21 -3.92 -35.37
N TYR A 96 -4.24 -4.41 -36.06
CA TYR A 96 -5.35 -5.16 -35.45
C TYR A 96 -4.86 -6.28 -34.53
N GLY A 97 -5.35 -6.30 -33.29
CA GLY A 97 -4.98 -7.29 -32.27
C GLY A 97 -3.87 -6.88 -31.29
N TYR A 98 -3.35 -5.66 -31.43
CA TYR A 98 -2.40 -5.02 -30.51
C TYR A 98 -2.94 -3.67 -29.98
N ASP A 99 -4.22 -3.40 -30.21
CA ASP A 99 -4.91 -2.14 -29.91
C ASP A 99 -5.40 -2.03 -28.46
N SER A 100 -5.11 -3.04 -27.63
CA SER A 100 -5.53 -3.09 -26.23
C SER A 100 -4.36 -2.82 -25.27
N VAL A 101 -4.63 -2.05 -24.21
CA VAL A 101 -3.69 -1.82 -23.09
C VAL A 101 -3.34 -3.13 -22.37
N THR A 102 -4.24 -4.13 -22.40
CA THR A 102 -4.09 -5.39 -21.66
C THR A 102 -3.76 -6.59 -22.55
N ARG A 103 -3.90 -6.49 -23.89
CA ARG A 103 -3.70 -7.62 -24.82
C ARG A 103 -2.62 -7.31 -25.84
N GLN A 104 -1.55 -8.11 -25.84
CA GLN A 104 -0.40 -7.96 -26.72
C GLN A 104 -0.43 -8.86 -27.96
N SER A 105 -1.36 -9.81 -28.12
CA SER A 105 -1.48 -10.56 -29.39
C SER A 105 -2.84 -11.24 -29.57
N LEU A 106 -3.15 -11.64 -30.82
CA LEU A 106 -4.32 -12.44 -31.19
C LEU A 106 -4.16 -13.95 -30.92
N SER A 107 -2.94 -14.46 -30.69
CA SER A 107 -2.69 -15.90 -30.51
C SER A 107 -2.64 -16.36 -29.05
N SER A 108 -2.59 -15.44 -28.11
CA SER A 108 -2.36 -15.75 -26.69
C SER A 108 -3.66 -16.12 -25.98
N THR A 109 -4.04 -17.40 -26.07
CA THR A 109 -4.85 -18.05 -25.03
C THR A 109 -3.95 -18.75 -24.01
N GLU A 110 -2.80 -19.28 -24.42
CA GLU A 110 -1.83 -19.95 -23.56
C GLU A 110 -0.42 -19.82 -24.19
N ASP A 111 0.58 -19.41 -23.40
CA ASP A 111 1.98 -19.67 -23.74
C ASP A 111 2.34 -21.11 -23.34
N ASP A 112 3.39 -21.68 -23.94
CA ASP A 112 3.96 -23.02 -23.71
C ASP A 112 4.33 -23.33 -22.24
N MET A 113 4.15 -22.36 -21.32
CA MET A 113 4.38 -22.43 -19.88
C MET A 113 3.10 -22.30 -19.03
N GLY A 114 1.90 -22.21 -19.64
CA GLY A 114 0.61 -22.21 -18.94
C GLY A 114 0.29 -20.94 -18.13
N ILE A 115 1.04 -19.85 -18.33
CA ILE A 115 0.81 -18.56 -17.65
C ILE A 115 -0.15 -17.70 -18.49
N PRO A 116 -1.22 -17.13 -17.90
CA PRO A 116 -2.06 -16.16 -18.60
C PRO A 116 -1.22 -14.93 -18.98
N PHE A 117 -1.12 -14.65 -20.28
CA PHE A 117 -0.26 -13.59 -20.84
C PHE A 117 -0.63 -12.17 -20.31
N ASP A 118 -1.86 -11.99 -19.82
CA ASP A 118 -2.36 -10.81 -19.09
C ASP A 118 -1.53 -10.43 -17.85
N LEU A 119 -0.76 -11.37 -17.28
CA LEU A 119 0.16 -11.13 -16.15
C LEU A 119 1.54 -10.59 -16.57
N ILE A 120 1.91 -10.66 -17.86
CA ILE A 120 3.27 -10.28 -18.29
C ILE A 120 3.46 -8.76 -18.31
N ILE A 121 2.38 -8.01 -18.56
CA ILE A 121 2.44 -6.55 -18.75
C ILE A 121 2.02 -5.80 -17.48
N ILE A 122 1.21 -6.42 -16.64
CA ILE A 122 0.69 -5.78 -15.43
C ILE A 122 1.72 -5.96 -14.31
N PRO A 123 2.32 -4.87 -13.81
CA PRO A 123 3.26 -4.98 -12.72
C PRO A 123 2.55 -5.50 -11.47
N GLU A 124 3.07 -6.58 -10.91
CA GLU A 124 2.61 -7.15 -9.64
C GLU A 124 3.61 -6.85 -8.51
N PRO A 125 3.14 -6.71 -7.25
CA PRO A 125 4.03 -6.55 -6.12
C PRO A 125 4.86 -7.83 -5.89
N GLN A 126 6.18 -7.69 -5.81
CA GLN A 126 7.10 -8.80 -5.54
C GLN A 126 7.03 -9.24 -4.08
N LEU A 127 6.22 -10.25 -3.79
CA LEU A 127 6.06 -10.80 -2.43
C LEU A 127 7.28 -11.61 -1.94
N ASP A 128 8.12 -12.07 -2.85
CA ASP A 128 9.30 -12.90 -2.53
C ASP A 128 10.51 -12.08 -2.06
N THR A 129 10.35 -10.77 -1.91
CA THR A 129 11.41 -9.86 -1.48
C THR A 129 11.77 -10.10 -0.01
N PHE A 130 13.06 -10.17 0.30
CA PHE A 130 13.56 -10.22 1.68
C PHE A 130 13.38 -8.87 2.38
N VAL A 131 12.86 -8.91 3.59
CA VAL A 131 12.61 -7.73 4.43
C VAL A 131 13.21 -7.94 5.82
N PHE A 132 13.68 -6.86 6.43
CA PHE A 132 14.06 -6.84 7.83
C PHE A 132 12.80 -6.76 8.69
N CYS A 133 12.70 -7.62 9.68
CA CYS A 133 11.54 -7.65 10.54
C CYS A 133 11.90 -8.02 11.99
N LYS A 134 11.16 -7.46 12.94
CA LYS A 134 11.29 -7.72 14.36
C LYS A 134 10.01 -8.35 14.92
N THR A 135 10.16 -9.42 15.67
CA THR A 135 9.03 -10.10 16.31
C THR A 135 8.63 -9.37 17.59
N LYS A 136 7.32 -9.17 17.81
CA LYS A 136 6.78 -8.53 19.03
C LYS A 136 6.51 -9.51 20.17
N SER A 137 6.26 -10.77 19.83
CA SER A 137 5.90 -11.83 20.75
C SER A 137 6.49 -13.14 20.30
N ASP A 138 6.67 -14.09 21.21
CA ASP A 138 7.12 -15.43 20.85
C ASP A 138 6.05 -16.11 19.98
N VAL A 139 6.38 -16.36 18.72
CA VAL A 139 5.53 -17.12 17.79
C VAL A 139 5.94 -18.60 17.81
N GLY A 140 7.18 -18.89 18.20
CA GLY A 140 7.72 -20.24 18.24
C GLY A 140 8.15 -20.73 16.84
N ALA A 141 8.15 -22.05 16.66
CA ALA A 141 8.52 -22.69 15.39
C ALA A 141 7.53 -22.31 14.26
N PHE A 142 7.99 -21.47 13.34
CA PHE A 142 7.24 -20.97 12.20
C PHE A 142 7.77 -21.54 10.88
N GLN A 143 6.87 -22.05 10.03
CA GLN A 143 7.21 -22.59 8.71
C GLN A 143 7.31 -21.44 7.69
N LEU A 144 8.44 -21.34 7.01
CA LEU A 144 8.72 -20.27 6.04
C LEU A 144 8.35 -20.64 4.61
N ASP A 145 8.20 -21.93 4.31
CA ASP A 145 7.96 -22.46 2.99
C ASP A 145 6.66 -23.28 2.93
N ASP A 146 6.04 -23.32 1.75
CA ASP A 146 4.81 -24.07 1.51
C ASP A 146 5.04 -25.61 1.58
N ILE A 147 6.31 -26.05 1.59
CA ILE A 147 6.75 -27.45 1.59
C ILE A 147 7.08 -27.92 3.02
N GLY A 148 7.31 -27.00 3.96
CA GLY A 148 7.54 -27.27 5.39
C GLY A 148 8.95 -27.75 5.74
N GLU A 149 9.95 -27.57 4.85
CA GLU A 149 11.34 -27.92 5.12
C GLU A 149 12.08 -26.83 5.90
N GLU A 150 11.66 -25.57 5.79
CA GLU A 150 12.34 -24.42 6.38
C GLU A 150 11.56 -23.88 7.58
N VAL A 151 11.95 -24.30 8.78
CA VAL A 151 11.34 -23.86 10.05
C VAL A 151 12.30 -22.94 10.78
N VAL A 152 11.80 -21.78 11.23
CA VAL A 152 12.55 -20.83 12.06
C VAL A 152 11.79 -20.60 13.35
N ASP A 153 12.51 -20.65 14.46
CA ASP A 153 11.96 -20.31 15.77
C ASP A 153 11.96 -18.77 15.94
N LEU A 154 10.76 -18.18 15.95
CA LEU A 154 10.58 -16.74 16.04
C LEU A 154 10.46 -16.32 17.51
N VAL A 155 11.57 -15.85 18.05
CA VAL A 155 11.71 -15.33 19.41
C VAL A 155 11.31 -13.85 19.47
N ALA A 156 10.68 -13.45 20.57
CA ALA A 156 10.33 -12.07 20.86
C ALA A 156 11.56 -11.14 20.85
N ASP A 157 11.38 -9.94 20.31
CA ASP A 157 12.38 -8.88 20.20
C ASP A 157 13.61 -9.17 19.30
N ASP A 158 13.68 -10.34 18.67
CA ASP A 158 14.76 -10.68 17.73
C ASP A 158 14.51 -10.15 16.32
N LEU A 159 15.61 -9.92 15.60
CA LEU A 159 15.64 -9.40 14.24
C LEU A 159 15.88 -10.53 13.23
N TYR A 160 15.05 -10.58 12.19
CA TYR A 160 15.13 -11.57 11.14
C TYR A 160 15.16 -10.91 9.75
N VAL A 161 15.69 -11.65 8.78
CA VAL A 161 15.63 -11.31 7.35
C VAL A 161 14.90 -12.43 6.64
N LEU A 162 13.63 -12.21 6.32
CA LEU A 162 12.72 -13.22 5.80
C LEU A 162 12.01 -12.73 4.55
N ARG A 163 11.52 -13.66 3.73
CA ARG A 163 10.69 -13.33 2.56
C ARG A 163 9.34 -12.79 3.03
N TYR A 164 8.90 -11.65 2.48
CA TYR A 164 7.64 -11.03 2.86
C TYR A 164 6.43 -11.97 2.68
N LYS A 165 6.43 -12.81 1.62
CA LYS A 165 5.39 -13.81 1.35
C LYS A 165 5.11 -14.69 2.58
N SER A 166 6.16 -15.18 3.23
CA SER A 166 6.06 -16.11 4.37
C SER A 166 5.50 -15.44 5.62
N ILE A 167 5.88 -14.19 5.89
CA ILE A 167 5.50 -13.47 7.11
C ILE A 167 4.29 -12.54 6.95
N LYS A 168 3.69 -12.46 5.75
CA LYS A 168 2.58 -11.54 5.44
C LYS A 168 1.44 -11.63 6.46
N GLY A 169 1.01 -12.84 6.82
CA GLY A 169 -0.07 -13.03 7.80
C GLY A 169 0.29 -12.56 9.21
N LEU A 170 1.56 -12.74 9.61
CA LEU A 170 2.05 -12.27 10.91
C LEU A 170 2.11 -10.74 10.96
N VAL A 171 2.50 -10.09 9.85
CA VAL A 171 2.48 -8.63 9.71
C VAL A 171 1.04 -8.11 9.75
N GLU A 172 0.10 -8.74 9.02
CA GLU A 172 -1.33 -8.35 9.04
C GLU A 172 -1.96 -8.50 10.44
N SER A 173 -1.51 -9.50 11.22
CA SER A 173 -1.95 -9.70 12.61
C SER A 173 -1.25 -8.81 13.65
N GLY A 174 -0.20 -8.06 13.25
CA GLY A 174 0.57 -7.19 14.14
C GLY A 174 1.56 -7.90 15.07
N GLN A 175 1.87 -9.17 14.83
CA GLN A 175 2.87 -9.95 15.60
C GLN A 175 4.31 -9.66 15.17
N ILE A 176 4.50 -9.14 13.96
CA ILE A 176 5.80 -8.77 13.39
C ILE A 176 5.73 -7.35 12.85
N ASP A 177 6.76 -6.56 13.15
CA ASP A 177 6.98 -5.23 12.57
C ASP A 177 8.08 -5.28 11.52
N LEU A 178 7.86 -4.57 10.40
CA LEU A 178 8.90 -4.32 9.40
C LEU A 178 9.77 -3.14 9.84
N ILE A 179 11.07 -3.21 9.56
CA ILE A 179 12.06 -2.17 9.89
C ILE A 179 12.56 -1.47 8.62
#